data_AF-A0A931WBG2-F1
#
_entry.id   AF-A0A931WBG2-F1
#
_cell.length_a   1.000
_cell.length_b   1.000
_cell.length_c   1.000
_cell.angle_alpha   90.00
_cell.angle_beta   90.00
_cell.angle_gamma   90.00
#
_symmetry.space_group_name_H-M   'P 1'
#
loop_
_entity.id
_entity.type
_entity.pdbx_description
1 polymer ?
#
loop_
_entity_poly.entity_id
_entity_poly.type
_entity_poly.pdbx_seq_one_letter_code
_entity_poly.pdbx_strand_id
1 'polypeptide(L)'
;DKQHARSTGPYSLVTQQPLGGKAQMGGQRLGEMEVWALEAYGAAAVLQEMLTIKSDDVIGRSKAFEAIIKGVDIPQAMVPESFKVLVKELQSLCLDIVPIGAKVASQKIPTEQELKQEAKVEQQAKELEQVLEAVPVVQSAEVLAPAGLMEVEETSSAPEEGREE
;
A
#
# COMPACT_ATOMS: atom_id res chain seq x y z
N ASP A 1 -27.10 -10.39 25.11
CA ASP A 1 -26.65 -9.12 24.49
C ASP A 1 -25.24 -8.61 24.86
N LYS A 2 -24.18 -9.44 24.79
CA LYS A 2 -22.80 -8.99 25.11
C LYS A 2 -21.84 -8.97 23.92
N GLN A 3 -22.20 -9.60 22.80
CA GLN A 3 -21.40 -9.59 21.59
C GLN A 3 -21.49 -8.22 20.90
N HIS A 4 -20.36 -7.77 20.38
CA HIS A 4 -20.20 -6.57 19.56
C HIS A 4 -19.06 -6.82 18.58
N ALA A 5 -19.27 -6.45 17.33
CA ALA A 5 -18.27 -6.55 16.27
C ALA A 5 -18.31 -5.27 15.44
N ARG A 6 -17.14 -4.88 14.94
CA ARG A 6 -16.97 -3.67 14.14
C ARG A 6 -16.08 -3.99 12.95
N SER A 7 -16.52 -3.55 11.77
CA SER A 7 -15.70 -3.55 10.55
C SER A 7 -15.17 -2.13 10.27
N THR A 8 -16.07 -1.18 10.03
CA THR A 8 -15.79 0.25 9.92
C THR A 8 -16.72 1.05 10.85
N GLY A 9 -16.44 2.32 11.09
CA GLY A 9 -17.26 3.14 11.99
C GLY A 9 -16.71 4.55 12.19
N PRO A 10 -17.26 5.32 13.14
CA PRO A 10 -16.83 6.69 13.40
C PRO A 10 -15.44 6.76 14.07
N TYR A 11 -14.77 7.89 13.84
CA TYR A 11 -13.42 8.19 14.32
C TYR A 11 -13.41 9.49 15.13
N SER A 12 -12.44 9.60 16.03
CA SER A 12 -12.15 10.84 16.74
C SER A 12 -11.67 11.94 15.79
N LEU A 13 -12.09 13.18 16.04
CA LEU A 13 -11.71 14.33 15.20
C LEU A 13 -10.21 14.65 15.29
N VAL A 14 -9.61 14.49 16.47
CA VAL A 14 -8.21 14.89 16.73
C VAL A 14 -7.25 13.75 16.40
N THR A 15 -7.39 12.60 17.05
CA THR A 15 -6.44 11.48 16.93
C THR A 15 -6.72 10.57 15.75
N GLN A 16 -7.84 10.76 15.04
CA GLN A 16 -8.31 9.87 13.97
C GLN A 16 -8.47 8.40 14.37
N GLN A 17 -8.45 8.10 15.67
CA GLN A 17 -8.62 6.75 16.20
C GLN A 17 -10.10 6.34 16.25
N PRO A 18 -10.39 5.04 16.17
CA PRO A 18 -11.75 4.53 16.28
C PRO A 18 -12.37 4.91 17.64
N LEU A 19 -13.61 5.41 17.66
CA LEU A 19 -14.29 5.72 18.93
C LEU A 19 -14.47 4.48 19.82
N GLY A 20 -14.64 4.68 21.13
CA GLY A 20 -14.87 3.61 22.10
C GLY A 20 -16.37 3.41 22.43
N GLY A 21 -16.72 2.20 22.88
CA GLY A 21 -18.03 1.89 23.45
C GLY A 21 -19.06 1.34 22.44
N LYS A 22 -19.88 0.39 22.91
CA LYS A 22 -20.86 -0.34 22.09
C LYS A 22 -21.90 0.58 21.43
N ALA A 23 -22.34 1.63 22.14
CA ALA A 23 -23.37 2.55 21.65
C ALA A 23 -22.90 3.39 20.44
N GLN A 24 -21.61 3.66 20.32
CA GLN A 24 -21.03 4.46 19.24
C GLN A 24 -20.44 3.60 18.11
N MET A 25 -20.79 2.31 18.07
CA MET A 25 -20.15 1.32 17.20
C MET A 25 -18.62 1.36 17.34
N GLY A 26 -18.17 1.47 18.59
CA GLY A 26 -16.77 1.66 18.93
C GLY A 26 -15.90 0.45 18.62
N GLY A 27 -14.60 0.70 18.44
CA GLY A 27 -13.60 -0.33 18.25
C GLY A 27 -13.18 -0.96 19.58
N GLN A 28 -12.49 -2.09 19.49
CA GLN A 28 -11.82 -2.68 20.64
C GLN A 28 -10.51 -1.93 20.89
N ARG A 29 -10.21 -1.65 22.16
CA ARG A 29 -8.92 -1.06 22.53
C ARG A 29 -7.85 -2.15 22.46
N LEU A 30 -6.75 -1.84 21.78
CA LEU A 30 -5.47 -2.52 21.93
C LEU A 30 -4.59 -1.68 22.87
N GLY A 31 -4.42 -2.15 24.10
CA GLY A 31 -3.58 -1.56 25.12
C GLY A 31 -2.15 -2.12 25.12
N GLU A 32 -1.33 -1.54 25.98
CA GLU A 32 0.10 -1.85 26.09
C GLU A 32 0.38 -3.33 26.36
N MET A 33 -0.43 -3.99 27.20
CA MET A 33 -0.27 -5.42 27.50
C MET A 33 -0.51 -6.30 26.27
N GLU A 34 -1.43 -5.91 25.39
CA GLU A 34 -1.74 -6.69 24.19
C GLU A 34 -0.70 -6.41 23.09
N VAL A 35 -0.14 -5.20 23.05
CA VAL A 35 1.03 -4.88 22.25
C VAL A 35 2.22 -5.76 22.65
N TRP A 36 2.52 -5.86 23.95
CA TRP A 36 3.59 -6.74 24.43
C TRP A 36 3.37 -8.20 24.06
N ALA A 37 2.13 -8.67 24.07
CA ALA A 37 1.82 -10.02 23.63
C ALA A 37 2.17 -10.21 22.15
N LEU A 38 1.78 -9.29 21.26
CA LEU A 38 2.10 -9.36 19.83
C LEU A 38 3.61 -9.24 19.55
N GLU A 39 4.31 -8.40 20.30
CA GLU A 39 5.76 -8.26 20.23
C GLU A 39 6.47 -9.55 20.63
N ALA A 40 6.03 -10.19 21.72
CA ALA A 40 6.60 -11.46 22.19
C ALA A 40 6.40 -12.60 21.18
N TYR A 41 5.29 -12.58 20.43
CA TYR A 41 5.06 -13.51 19.32
C TYR A 41 5.90 -13.21 18.06
N GLY A 42 6.57 -12.06 18.00
CA GLY A 42 7.28 -11.61 16.80
C GLY A 42 6.35 -11.24 15.65
N ALA A 43 5.08 -10.93 15.93
CA ALA A 43 4.06 -10.64 14.93
C ALA A 43 4.14 -9.18 14.43
N ALA A 44 5.29 -8.79 13.88
CA ALA A 44 5.59 -7.41 13.50
C ALA A 44 4.57 -6.82 12.51
N ALA A 45 4.21 -7.58 11.46
CA ALA A 45 3.23 -7.12 10.46
C ALA A 45 1.85 -6.91 11.08
N VAL A 46 1.39 -7.83 11.94
CA VAL A 46 0.09 -7.71 12.60
C VAL A 46 0.05 -6.52 13.55
N LEU A 47 1.13 -6.32 14.33
CA LEU A 47 1.24 -5.16 15.21
C LEU A 47 1.22 -3.85 14.41
N GLN A 48 1.99 -3.79 13.33
CA GLN A 48 1.99 -2.64 12.42
C GLN A 48 0.60 -2.38 11.86
N GLU A 49 -0.12 -3.40 11.40
CA GLU A 49 -1.47 -3.25 10.88
C GLU A 49 -2.44 -2.69 11.92
N MET A 50 -2.36 -3.20 13.16
CA MET A 50 -3.19 -2.73 14.27
C MET A 50 -2.90 -1.28 14.64
N LEU A 51 -1.65 -0.84 14.56
CA LEU A 51 -1.24 0.53 14.90
C LEU A 51 -1.47 1.53 13.76
N THR A 52 -1.60 1.08 12.51
CA THR A 52 -1.69 1.95 11.32
C THR A 52 -3.04 1.81 10.62
N ILE A 53 -3.14 0.91 9.62
CA ILE A 53 -4.27 0.77 8.69
C ILE A 53 -5.61 0.44 9.38
N LYS A 54 -5.59 -0.15 10.58
CA LYS A 54 -6.80 -0.48 11.36
C LYS A 54 -7.15 0.59 12.41
N SER A 55 -6.24 1.53 12.67
CA SER A 55 -6.38 2.55 13.72
C SER A 55 -6.54 3.96 13.15
N ASP A 56 -5.46 4.61 12.74
CA ASP A 56 -5.41 6.06 12.55
C ASP A 56 -4.81 6.51 11.21
N ASP A 57 -4.30 5.60 10.37
CA ASP A 57 -3.87 5.95 9.01
C ASP A 57 -5.09 6.18 8.10
N VAL A 58 -5.47 7.44 7.92
CA VAL A 58 -6.66 7.85 7.15
C VAL A 58 -6.58 7.46 5.68
N ILE A 59 -5.39 7.56 5.08
CA ILE A 59 -5.18 7.24 3.67
C ILE A 59 -5.04 5.73 3.53
N GLY A 60 -4.22 5.10 4.39
CA GLY A 60 -4.00 3.66 4.40
C GLY A 60 -5.27 2.85 4.63
N ARG A 61 -6.13 3.25 5.57
CA ARG A 61 -7.40 2.53 5.83
C ARG A 61 -8.36 2.57 4.64
N SER A 62 -8.42 3.69 3.93
CA SER A 62 -9.31 3.86 2.78
C SER A 62 -8.85 2.99 1.61
N LYS A 63 -7.54 2.99 1.36
CA LYS A 63 -6.91 2.11 0.36
C LYS A 63 -6.99 0.63 0.74
N ALA A 64 -6.84 0.30 2.01
CA ALA A 64 -7.00 -1.06 2.49
C ALA A 64 -8.43 -1.57 2.27
N PHE A 65 -9.44 -0.74 2.54
CA PHE A 65 -10.83 -1.08 2.26
C PHE A 65 -11.07 -1.30 0.76
N GLU A 66 -10.53 -0.43 -0.09
CA GLU A 66 -10.60 -0.58 -1.55
C GLU A 66 -9.89 -1.85 -2.04
N ALA A 67 -8.70 -2.15 -1.50
CA ALA A 67 -7.94 -3.35 -1.83
C ALA A 67 -8.70 -4.63 -1.43
N ILE A 68 -9.33 -4.64 -0.26
CA ILE A 68 -10.18 -5.76 0.19
C ILE A 68 -11.37 -5.97 -0.75
N ILE A 69 -12.02 -4.91 -1.22
CA ILE A 69 -13.13 -5.01 -2.18
C ILE A 69 -12.64 -5.57 -3.52
N LYS A 70 -11.46 -5.13 -3.98
CA LYS A 70 -10.87 -5.54 -5.26
C LYS A 70 -10.17 -6.90 -5.21
N GLY A 71 -9.96 -7.47 -4.02
CA GLY A 71 -9.18 -8.69 -3.83
C GLY A 71 -7.70 -8.54 -4.18
N VAL A 72 -7.16 -7.32 -4.06
CA VAL A 72 -5.74 -7.02 -4.30
C VAL A 72 -5.01 -6.95 -2.96
N ASP A 73 -3.71 -7.17 -2.97
CA ASP A 73 -2.88 -7.03 -1.77
C ASP A 73 -2.98 -5.64 -1.14
N ILE A 74 -2.99 -5.63 0.19
CA ILE A 74 -3.11 -4.40 0.98
C ILE A 74 -1.81 -3.59 0.82
N PRO A 75 -1.90 -2.29 0.47
CA PRO A 75 -0.72 -1.47 0.30
C PRO A 75 0.02 -1.23 1.62
N GLN A 76 1.30 -0.86 1.50
CA GLN A 76 2.14 -0.52 2.64
C GLN A 76 1.57 0.65 3.45
N ALA A 77 1.63 0.52 4.78
CA ALA A 77 1.12 1.51 5.73
C ALA A 77 1.94 2.80 5.69
N MET A 78 1.28 3.94 5.93
CA MET A 78 1.91 5.25 6.02
C MET A 78 2.15 5.66 7.49
N VAL A 79 2.70 6.86 7.68
CA VAL A 79 2.92 7.43 9.02
C VAL A 79 1.57 7.67 9.71
N PRO A 80 1.36 7.13 10.93
CA PRO A 80 0.16 7.35 11.74
C PRO A 80 -0.16 8.83 11.95
N GLU A 81 -1.44 9.19 11.97
CA GLU A 81 -1.87 10.55 12.31
C GLU A 81 -1.57 10.89 13.78
N SER A 82 -1.65 9.91 14.70
CA SER A 82 -1.31 10.12 16.11
C SER A 82 0.13 10.59 16.29
N PHE A 83 1.07 10.11 15.46
CA PHE A 83 2.46 10.56 15.50
C PHE A 83 2.61 12.01 15.00
N LYS A 84 1.85 12.41 13.97
CA LYS A 84 1.84 13.79 13.49
C LYS A 84 1.27 14.74 14.54
N VAL A 85 0.21 14.33 15.24
CA VAL A 85 -0.36 15.08 16.37
C VAL A 85 0.68 15.25 17.48
N LEU A 86 1.37 14.17 17.86
CA LEU A 86 2.45 14.22 18.85
C LEU A 86 3.55 15.23 18.49
N VAL A 87 4.02 15.22 17.24
CA VAL A 87 5.03 16.20 16.78
C VAL A 87 4.50 17.63 16.89
N LYS A 88 3.23 17.87 16.55
CA LYS A 88 2.61 19.20 16.67
C LYS A 88 2.42 19.64 18.12
N GLU A 89 2.07 18.72 19.01
CA GLU A 89 1.95 18.99 20.45
C GLU A 89 3.33 19.35 21.05
N LEU A 90 4.39 18.65 20.67
CA LEU A 90 5.75 18.97 21.15
C LEU A 90 6.25 20.31 20.56
N GLN A 91 5.94 20.60 19.29
CA GLN A 91 6.21 21.91 18.68
C GLN A 91 5.48 23.05 19.41
N SER A 92 4.29 22.80 19.95
CA SER A 92 3.54 23.80 20.75
C SER A 92 4.25 24.18 22.06
N LEU A 93 5.11 23.28 22.58
CA LEU A 93 5.95 23.50 23.76
C LEU A 93 7.32 24.10 23.42
N CYS A 94 7.49 24.63 22.20
CA CYS A 94 8.74 25.16 21.68
C CYS A 94 9.87 24.12 21.55
N LEU A 95 9.52 22.82 21.44
CA LEU A 95 10.47 21.76 21.13
C LEU A 95 10.42 21.47 19.62
N ASP A 96 11.52 21.75 18.91
CA ASP A 96 11.61 21.42 17.49
C ASP A 96 12.07 19.98 17.29
N ILE A 97 11.23 19.18 16.64
CA ILE A 97 11.48 17.76 16.38
C ILE A 97 11.50 17.58 14.87
N VAL A 98 12.70 17.31 14.35
CA VAL A 98 12.93 17.05 12.94
C VAL A 98 13.27 15.56 12.79
N PRO A 99 12.41 14.76 12.11
CA PRO A 99 12.74 13.38 11.81
C PRO A 99 13.91 13.33 10.80
N ILE A 100 15.02 12.69 11.18
CA ILE A 100 16.20 12.53 10.33
C ILE A 100 16.04 11.28 9.48
N GLY A 101 16.29 11.37 8.17
CA GLY A 101 16.30 10.21 7.27
C GLY A 101 14.92 9.66 6.90
N ALA A 102 13.84 10.40 7.16
CA ALA A 102 12.49 10.02 6.73
C ALA A 102 12.39 10.05 5.20
N LYS A 103 12.49 8.87 4.57
CA LYS A 103 12.07 8.68 3.18
C LYS A 103 10.55 8.64 3.16
N VAL A 104 9.93 9.81 3.09
CA VAL A 104 8.49 9.90 2.79
C VAL A 104 8.33 9.32 1.40
N ALA A 105 7.78 8.12 1.31
CA ALA A 105 7.30 7.56 0.06
C ALA A 105 6.25 8.53 -0.47
N SER A 106 6.69 9.44 -1.34
CA SER A 106 5.83 10.36 -2.05
C SER A 106 5.08 9.52 -3.05
N GLN A 107 4.01 8.87 -2.60
CA GLN A 107 2.98 8.41 -3.52
C GLN A 107 2.40 9.68 -4.10
N LYS A 108 2.83 10.00 -5.33
CA LYS A 108 2.12 10.93 -6.20
C LYS A 108 0.65 10.50 -6.13
N ILE A 109 -0.17 11.31 -5.48
CA ILE A 109 -1.62 11.21 -5.65
C ILE A 109 -1.79 11.53 -7.14
N PRO A 110 -2.30 10.62 -7.99
CA PRO A 110 -2.56 10.95 -9.38
C PRO A 110 -3.44 12.18 -9.36
N THR A 111 -2.91 13.30 -9.82
CA THR A 111 -3.70 14.51 -9.98
C THR A 111 -4.71 14.15 -11.07
N GLU A 112 -5.98 14.53 -10.95
CA GLU A 112 -7.05 14.26 -11.94
C GLU A 112 -6.68 14.61 -13.40
N GLN A 113 -5.59 15.36 -13.58
CA GLN A 113 -4.97 15.74 -14.83
C GLN A 113 -4.30 14.56 -15.58
N GLU A 114 -3.73 13.57 -14.90
CA GLU A 114 -3.10 12.40 -15.55
C GLU A 114 -4.18 11.44 -16.12
N LEU A 115 -5.28 11.22 -15.39
CA LEU A 115 -6.44 10.43 -15.87
C LEU A 115 -7.13 11.04 -17.10
N LYS A 116 -7.17 12.38 -17.20
CA LYS A 116 -7.69 13.08 -18.38
C LYS A 116 -6.72 13.03 -19.57
N GLN A 117 -5.43 12.91 -19.32
CA GLN A 117 -4.43 12.75 -20.37
C GLN A 117 -4.47 11.33 -20.94
N GLU A 118 -4.60 10.29 -20.10
CA GLU A 118 -4.78 8.91 -20.53
C GLU A 118 -6.05 8.75 -21.40
N ALA A 119 -7.18 9.31 -20.98
CA ALA A 119 -8.42 9.26 -21.78
C ALA A 119 -8.33 10.03 -23.12
N LYS A 120 -7.53 11.11 -23.18
CA LYS A 120 -7.28 11.84 -24.44
C LYS A 120 -6.34 11.07 -25.36
N VAL A 121 -5.32 10.41 -24.81
CA VAL A 121 -4.39 9.58 -25.57
C VAL A 121 -5.11 8.35 -26.14
N GLU A 122 -6.05 7.75 -25.40
CA GLU A 122 -6.91 6.67 -25.90
C GLU A 122 -7.87 7.13 -27.01
N GLN A 123 -8.42 8.35 -26.91
CA GLN A 123 -9.25 8.93 -27.97
C GLN A 123 -8.45 9.24 -29.23
N GLN A 124 -7.24 9.79 -29.07
CA GLN A 124 -6.32 10.04 -30.18
C GLN A 124 -5.83 8.73 -30.83
N ALA A 125 -5.60 7.67 -30.06
CA ALA A 125 -5.26 6.36 -30.60
C ALA A 125 -6.40 5.78 -31.45
N LYS A 126 -7.66 5.86 -30.97
CA LYS A 126 -8.84 5.42 -31.74
C LYS A 126 -9.09 6.25 -32.99
N GLU A 127 -8.85 7.56 -32.93
CA GLU A 127 -8.93 8.44 -34.11
C GLU A 127 -7.84 8.11 -35.13
N LEU A 128 -6.61 7.83 -34.69
CA LEU A 128 -5.51 7.40 -35.57
C LEU A 128 -5.75 6.01 -36.18
N GLU A 129 -6.34 5.08 -35.42
CA GLU A 129 -6.79 3.77 -35.93
C GLU A 129 -7.85 3.91 -37.02
N GLN A 130 -8.78 4.85 -36.85
CA GLN A 130 -9.86 5.09 -37.81
C GLN A 130 -9.36 5.83 -39.07
N VAL A 131 -8.31 6.65 -38.96
CA VAL A 131 -7.69 7.35 -40.09
C VAL A 131 -6.78 6.44 -40.91
N LEU A 132 -6.17 5.42 -40.31
CA LEU A 132 -5.18 4.57 -40.99
C LEU A 132 -5.76 3.39 -41.78
N GLU A 133 -7.08 3.10 -41.72
CA GLU A 133 -7.77 1.99 -42.44
C GLU A 133 -6.87 0.77 -42.74
N ALA A 134 -6.21 0.24 -41.69
CA ALA A 134 -5.30 -0.88 -41.83
C ALA A 134 -5.93 -2.16 -41.27
N VAL A 135 -5.89 -3.20 -42.10
CA VAL A 135 -6.48 -4.53 -41.88
C VAL A 135 -5.86 -5.27 -40.67
N PRO A 136 -6.69 -6.03 -39.94
CA PRO A 136 -6.40 -7.19 -39.12
C PRO A 136 -5.14 -8.04 -39.27
N VAL A 137 -3.91 -7.64 -38.91
CA VAL A 137 -2.88 -8.69 -38.70
C VAL A 137 -3.11 -9.31 -37.32
N VAL A 138 -3.92 -10.37 -37.31
CA VAL A 138 -4.05 -11.32 -36.20
C VAL A 138 -2.66 -11.88 -35.90
N GLN A 139 -2.00 -11.37 -34.86
CA GLN A 139 -0.93 -12.12 -34.22
C GLN A 139 -1.56 -13.03 -33.17
N SER A 140 -1.68 -14.29 -33.56
CA SER A 140 -2.07 -15.42 -32.74
C SER A 140 -1.17 -15.56 -31.50
N ALA A 141 -1.78 -15.53 -30.32
CA ALA A 141 -1.58 -16.35 -29.12
C ALA A 141 -0.18 -16.85 -28.64
N GLU A 142 0.98 -16.42 -29.16
CA GLU A 142 2.28 -17.00 -28.76
C GLU A 142 3.24 -16.09 -27.97
N VAL A 143 2.98 -14.78 -27.82
CA VAL A 143 3.92 -13.86 -27.14
C VAL A 143 3.53 -13.56 -25.68
N LEU A 144 2.42 -14.12 -25.18
CA LEU A 144 1.90 -13.81 -23.84
C LEU A 144 1.60 -15.07 -23.01
N ALA A 145 2.64 -15.86 -22.70
CA ALA A 145 2.56 -16.87 -21.66
C ALA A 145 3.80 -16.82 -20.75
N PRO A 146 3.66 -16.45 -19.46
CA PRO A 146 4.66 -16.75 -18.45
C PRO A 146 4.24 -18.04 -17.73
N ALA A 147 4.61 -19.20 -18.28
CA ALA A 147 4.58 -20.48 -17.56
C ALA A 147 5.62 -21.42 -18.21
N GLY A 148 6.52 -22.09 -17.49
CA GLY A 148 6.66 -22.24 -16.05
C GLY A 148 7.90 -23.05 -15.68
N LEU A 149 7.90 -23.47 -14.40
CA LEU A 149 8.73 -24.47 -13.71
C LEU A 149 9.79 -25.24 -14.52
N MET A 150 11.03 -25.12 -14.02
CA MET A 150 11.94 -26.25 -13.75
C MET A 150 12.44 -27.06 -14.95
N GLU A 151 13.61 -26.70 -15.49
CA GLU A 151 14.61 -27.67 -15.93
C GLU A 151 16.01 -27.24 -15.48
N VAL A 152 16.74 -28.25 -15.03
CA VAL A 152 18.02 -28.27 -14.33
C VAL A 152 19.03 -28.87 -15.30
N GLU A 153 20.26 -28.32 -15.33
CA GLU A 153 21.50 -28.98 -15.78
C GLU A 153 21.57 -29.38 -17.29
N GLU A 154 22.71 -29.50 -17.97
CA GLU A 154 24.10 -29.67 -17.56
C GLU A 154 25.05 -29.39 -18.76
N THR A 155 26.31 -29.06 -18.41
CA THR A 155 27.59 -29.47 -19.04
C THR A 155 28.25 -28.77 -20.25
N SER A 156 29.54 -28.49 -19.98
CA SER A 156 30.74 -28.58 -20.84
C SER A 156 30.96 -27.41 -21.81
N SER A 157 32.14 -26.83 -21.97
CA SER A 157 33.51 -27.18 -21.57
C SER A 157 34.38 -25.92 -21.72
N ALA A 158 35.42 -25.79 -20.88
CA ALA A 158 36.50 -24.81 -21.06
C ALA A 158 37.27 -25.10 -22.37
N PRO A 159 38.06 -24.13 -22.88
CA PRO A 159 39.48 -24.15 -22.46
C PRO A 159 40.09 -22.78 -22.15
N GLU A 160 41.21 -22.87 -21.43
CA GLU A 160 42.22 -21.84 -21.14
C GLU A 160 42.81 -21.19 -22.40
N GLU A 161 43.25 -19.93 -22.31
CA GLU A 161 44.68 -19.56 -22.39
C GLU A 161 44.90 -18.04 -22.53
N GLY A 162 45.85 -17.54 -21.73
CA GLY A 162 46.65 -16.33 -21.98
C GLY A 162 45.99 -14.99 -21.65
N ARG A 163 46.67 -13.96 -21.16
CA ARG A 163 48.06 -13.72 -20.68
C ARG A 163 48.08 -12.20 -20.40
N GLU A 164 48.74 -11.79 -19.32
CA GLU A 164 49.45 -10.49 -19.15
C GLU A 164 48.59 -9.19 -19.23
N GLU A 165 48.64 -8.21 -18.32
CA GLU A 165 49.51 -7.82 -17.20
C GLU A 165 48.65 -7.13 -16.10
#